data_AF-A0A963EI68-F1
#
_entry.id   AF-A0A963EI68-F1
#
_cell.length_a   1.000
_cell.length_b   1.000
_cell.length_c   1.000
_cell.angle_alpha   90.00
_cell.angle_beta   90.00
_cell.angle_gamma   90.00
#
_symmetry.space_group_name_H-M   'P 1'
#
loop_
_entity.id
_entity.type
_entity.pdbx_description
1 polymer ?
#
loop_
_entity_poly.entity_id
_entity_poly.type
_entity_poly.pdbx_seq_one_letter_code
_entity_poly.pdbx_strand_id
1 'polypeptide(L)'
;MKKGILALALAGAVLSTPVAAFQQITHKRIAMDAVAYMQANPTTTNYAKLQSWVSAAGLTMQQFAEVIGQGAYDVDDFQDTYLCGAITGDCVYAPVFNAGASLVNYTSYWHFQNHTRGPDVHGNDFGGYNYDLLTVWGDIDNLAASWLYNDHMDDGRRGMTGWWGAEDSEFNTYGITEARYRQGSYSSKSMYDDYQEIPFQPIDNLGQYWYSQFLAAPTAQTLGFVLHTTDLLQPHHVWTTSALNHSGWEGWVADYYDSENLNDSALVTQALNDFTPLNPASNDIRPLLTQGGAIAYANGGIVLSSTDHSDRTQVARVVVPHAIAMVVHLLNHAAERVGN
;
A
#
# COMPACT_ATOMS: atom_id res chain seq x y z
N MET A 1 18.48 0.25 63.24
CA MET A 1 17.77 1.53 62.97
C MET A 1 17.02 1.39 61.66
N LYS A 2 15.79 1.91 61.63
CA LYS A 2 14.77 1.78 60.58
C LYS A 2 15.09 2.60 59.31
N LYS A 3 14.33 2.27 58.26
CA LYS A 3 13.96 3.02 57.03
C LYS A 3 14.79 2.65 55.80
N GLY A 4 14.21 2.30 54.65
CA GLY A 4 12.80 2.28 54.27
C GLY A 4 12.62 1.65 52.88
N ILE A 5 11.47 1.04 52.71
CA ILE A 5 10.90 0.58 51.44
C ILE A 5 10.65 1.80 50.56
N LEU A 6 11.04 1.75 49.28
CA LEU A 6 10.32 2.45 48.22
C LEU A 6 10.24 1.53 47.00
N ALA A 7 9.06 0.96 46.81
CA ALA A 7 8.64 0.45 45.51
C ALA A 7 8.30 1.65 44.63
N LEU A 8 8.77 1.65 43.38
CA LEU A 8 8.04 2.27 42.29
C LEU A 8 8.04 1.29 41.12
N ALA A 9 6.87 0.67 40.93
CA ALA A 9 6.46 0.11 39.67
C ALA A 9 6.14 1.26 38.71
N LEU A 10 6.66 1.20 37.49
CA LEU A 10 5.93 1.67 36.32
C LEU A 10 6.11 0.61 35.24
N ALA A 11 5.13 -0.30 35.21
CA ALA A 11 4.77 -1.00 34.00
C ALA A 11 4.18 0.05 33.04
N GLY A 12 4.86 0.26 31.93
CA GLY A 12 4.30 0.90 30.74
C GLY A 12 4.63 -0.03 29.59
N ALA A 13 3.97 -1.19 29.52
CA ALA A 13 3.87 -1.93 28.28
C ALA A 13 2.99 -1.09 27.36
N VAL A 14 3.61 -0.15 26.65
CA VAL A 14 3.00 0.43 25.46
C VAL A 14 2.93 -0.73 24.48
N LEU A 15 1.74 -1.27 24.32
CA LEU A 15 1.41 -2.13 23.19
C LEU A 15 1.60 -1.26 21.95
N SER A 16 2.77 -1.33 21.33
CA SER A 16 2.99 -0.78 20.00
C SER A 16 2.17 -1.65 19.05
N THR A 17 1.00 -1.18 18.67
CA THR A 17 0.28 -1.73 17.52
C THR A 17 1.16 -1.51 16.28
N PRO A 18 1.42 -2.55 15.47
CA PRO A 18 2.12 -2.34 14.20
C PRO A 18 1.33 -1.35 13.34
N VAL A 19 2.03 -0.39 12.74
CA VAL A 19 1.47 0.57 11.78
C VAL A 19 2.00 0.15 10.41
N ALA A 20 1.10 -0.02 9.45
CA ALA A 20 1.44 -0.43 8.10
C ALA A 20 0.29 0.02 7.24
N ALA A 21 0.46 1.11 6.48
CA ALA A 21 -0.49 1.54 5.45
C ALA A 21 -1.96 1.52 5.93
N PHE A 22 -3.00 1.49 5.08
CA PHE A 22 -4.28 1.08 5.66
C PHE A 22 -4.04 -0.22 6.43
N GLN A 23 -4.20 -0.23 7.77
CA GLN A 23 -3.65 -1.33 8.59
C GLN A 23 -3.94 -2.65 7.91
N GLN A 24 -2.98 -3.57 7.81
CA GLN A 24 -3.11 -4.83 7.04
C GLN A 24 -4.52 -5.47 7.12
N ILE A 25 -5.14 -5.43 8.32
CA ILE A 25 -6.51 -5.90 8.57
C ILE A 25 -7.61 -5.15 7.79
N THR A 26 -7.47 -3.84 7.59
CA THR A 26 -8.32 -2.96 6.78
C THR A 26 -8.28 -3.37 5.31
N HIS A 27 -7.10 -3.63 4.72
CA HIS A 27 -6.99 -4.17 3.35
C HIS A 27 -7.77 -5.47 3.20
N LYS A 28 -7.56 -6.40 4.14
CA LYS A 28 -8.29 -7.67 4.19
C LYS A 28 -9.79 -7.49 4.26
N ARG A 29 -10.27 -6.63 5.16
CA ARG A 29 -11.70 -6.32 5.32
C ARG A 29 -12.31 -5.73 4.05
N ILE A 30 -11.66 -4.74 3.44
CA ILE A 30 -12.12 -4.12 2.19
C ILE A 30 -12.28 -5.16 1.07
N ALA A 31 -11.30 -6.06 0.92
CA ALA A 31 -11.36 -7.12 -0.10
C ALA A 31 -12.52 -8.11 0.15
N MET A 32 -12.73 -8.50 1.41
CA MET A 32 -13.83 -9.39 1.79
C MET A 32 -15.20 -8.72 1.62
N ASP A 33 -15.32 -7.45 1.99
CA ASP A 33 -16.54 -6.65 1.85
C ASP A 33 -16.90 -6.44 0.38
N ALA A 34 -15.93 -6.30 -0.52
CA ALA A 34 -16.17 -6.24 -1.96
C ALA A 34 -16.79 -7.54 -2.48
N VAL A 35 -16.32 -8.72 -2.03
CA VAL A 35 -16.93 -10.01 -2.39
C VAL A 35 -18.34 -10.13 -1.84
N ALA A 36 -18.55 -9.74 -0.58
CA ALA A 36 -19.88 -9.72 0.04
C ALA A 36 -20.84 -8.77 -0.71
N TYR A 37 -20.37 -7.59 -1.12
CA TYR A 37 -21.13 -6.66 -1.93
C TYR A 37 -21.53 -7.26 -3.28
N MET A 38 -20.58 -7.89 -4.00
CA MET A 38 -20.88 -8.56 -5.26
C MET A 38 -21.89 -9.70 -5.09
N GLN A 39 -21.77 -10.48 -4.01
CA GLN A 39 -22.71 -11.56 -3.68
C GLN A 39 -24.13 -11.03 -3.41
N ALA A 40 -24.25 -9.89 -2.72
CA ALA A 40 -25.53 -9.24 -2.46
C ALA A 40 -26.11 -8.54 -3.70
N ASN A 41 -25.26 -8.18 -4.67
CA ASN A 41 -25.63 -7.44 -5.88
C ASN A 41 -25.22 -8.19 -7.18
N PRO A 42 -25.69 -9.44 -7.39
CA PRO A 42 -25.20 -10.28 -8.47
C PRO A 42 -25.69 -9.85 -9.87
N THR A 43 -26.73 -9.01 -9.95
CA THR A 43 -27.30 -8.52 -11.21
C THR A 43 -26.60 -7.29 -11.76
N THR A 44 -25.86 -6.56 -10.91
CA THR A 44 -25.11 -5.35 -11.28
C THR A 44 -23.60 -5.56 -11.22
N THR A 45 -23.16 -6.79 -10.95
CA THR A 45 -21.75 -7.18 -10.88
C THR A 45 -21.54 -8.48 -11.64
N ASN A 46 -20.29 -8.84 -11.88
CA ASN A 46 -19.90 -10.10 -12.51
C ASN A 46 -19.80 -11.26 -11.50
N TYR A 47 -20.56 -11.20 -10.39
CA TYR A 47 -20.52 -12.20 -9.33
C TYR A 47 -20.69 -13.63 -9.86
N ALA A 48 -21.63 -13.88 -10.77
CA ALA A 48 -21.86 -15.23 -11.30
C ALA A 48 -20.64 -15.78 -12.07
N LYS A 49 -19.95 -14.94 -12.86
CA LYS A 49 -18.72 -15.33 -13.57
C LYS A 49 -17.59 -15.60 -12.59
N LEU A 50 -17.41 -14.70 -11.61
CA LEU A 50 -16.41 -14.84 -10.56
C LEU A 50 -16.63 -16.14 -9.77
N GLN A 51 -17.86 -16.40 -9.34
CA GLN A 51 -18.24 -17.61 -8.61
C GLN A 51 -17.99 -18.88 -9.43
N SER A 52 -18.23 -18.86 -10.75
CA SER A 52 -17.93 -19.98 -11.63
C SER A 52 -16.44 -20.31 -11.65
N TRP A 53 -15.58 -19.30 -11.80
CA TRP A 53 -14.13 -19.49 -11.76
C TRP A 53 -13.65 -19.98 -10.39
N VAL A 54 -14.14 -19.37 -9.31
CA VAL A 54 -13.83 -19.76 -7.92
C VAL A 54 -14.22 -21.22 -7.66
N SER A 55 -15.40 -21.63 -8.10
CA SER A 55 -15.88 -23.01 -7.94
C SER A 55 -15.06 -23.99 -8.77
N ALA A 56 -14.64 -23.61 -9.99
CA ALA A 56 -13.76 -24.42 -10.83
C ALA A 56 -12.36 -24.59 -10.21
N ALA A 57 -11.90 -23.59 -9.44
CA ALA A 57 -10.67 -23.67 -8.64
C ALA A 57 -10.84 -24.50 -7.35
N GLY A 58 -12.02 -25.08 -7.09
CA GLY A 58 -12.28 -25.91 -5.91
C GLY A 58 -12.47 -25.13 -4.61
N LEU A 59 -12.74 -23.82 -4.70
CA LEU A 59 -12.97 -22.95 -3.55
C LEU A 59 -14.45 -22.60 -3.40
N THR A 60 -14.88 -22.37 -2.17
CA THR A 60 -16.11 -21.63 -1.90
C THR A 60 -15.86 -20.13 -2.02
N MET A 61 -16.91 -19.32 -2.23
CA MET A 61 -16.76 -17.85 -2.24
C MET A 61 -16.22 -17.28 -0.92
N GLN A 62 -16.53 -17.92 0.21
CA GLN A 62 -15.98 -17.53 1.51
C GLN A 62 -14.47 -17.80 1.60
N GLN A 63 -14.01 -18.97 1.15
CA GLN A 63 -12.58 -19.29 1.09
C GLN A 63 -11.85 -18.37 0.10
N PHE A 64 -12.48 -18.06 -1.03
CA PHE A 64 -11.94 -17.10 -1.98
C PHE A 64 -11.77 -15.71 -1.36
N ALA A 65 -12.81 -15.18 -0.71
CA ALA A 65 -12.75 -13.89 -0.01
C ALA A 65 -11.62 -13.85 1.03
N GLU A 66 -11.45 -14.93 1.79
CA GLU A 66 -10.38 -15.05 2.77
C GLU A 66 -9.00 -15.06 2.11
N VAL A 67 -8.81 -15.79 1.00
CA VAL A 67 -7.52 -15.84 0.30
C VAL A 67 -7.16 -14.51 -0.35
N ILE A 68 -8.09 -13.84 -1.03
CA ILE A 68 -7.80 -12.53 -1.63
C ILE A 68 -7.57 -11.47 -0.55
N GLY A 69 -8.32 -11.53 0.55
CA GLY A 69 -8.16 -10.61 1.67
C GLY A 69 -6.83 -10.82 2.39
N GLN A 70 -6.43 -12.09 2.59
CA GLN A 70 -5.10 -12.40 3.13
C GLN A 70 -3.99 -11.98 2.17
N GLY A 71 -4.16 -12.18 0.85
CA GLY A 71 -3.21 -11.66 -0.13
C GLY A 71 -3.03 -10.14 -0.01
N ALA A 72 -4.13 -9.39 0.12
CA ALA A 72 -4.06 -7.93 0.29
C ALA A 72 -3.36 -7.51 1.60
N TYR A 73 -3.55 -8.29 2.66
CA TYR A 73 -2.86 -8.13 3.96
C TYR A 73 -1.35 -8.39 3.85
N ASP A 74 -0.96 -9.44 3.12
CA ASP A 74 0.41 -9.97 3.12
C ASP A 74 1.42 -9.07 2.37
N VAL A 75 0.96 -8.16 1.51
CA VAL A 75 1.85 -7.28 0.73
C VAL A 75 2.69 -6.37 1.63
N ASP A 76 2.13 -5.88 2.74
CA ASP A 76 2.85 -5.10 3.76
C ASP A 76 4.06 -5.86 4.36
N ASP A 77 3.99 -7.20 4.38
CA ASP A 77 4.99 -8.09 4.97
C ASP A 77 6.02 -8.62 3.96
N PHE A 78 5.93 -8.21 2.69
CA PHE A 78 6.85 -8.69 1.65
C PHE A 78 8.30 -8.37 1.97
N GLN A 79 9.15 -9.39 2.10
CA GLN A 79 10.58 -9.17 2.35
C GLN A 79 11.39 -8.93 1.07
N ASP A 80 11.00 -7.93 0.28
CA ASP A 80 11.46 -7.75 -1.10
C ASP A 80 12.26 -6.46 -1.36
N THR A 81 12.43 -5.61 -0.35
CA THR A 81 13.09 -4.31 -0.51
C THR A 81 14.19 -4.12 0.52
N TYR A 82 15.40 -3.87 0.03
CA TYR A 82 16.60 -3.75 0.83
C TYR A 82 17.36 -2.48 0.45
N LEU A 83 17.82 -1.74 1.47
CA LEU A 83 18.71 -0.60 1.32
C LEU A 83 20.05 -0.92 1.99
N CYS A 84 21.12 -0.45 1.36
CA CYS A 84 22.49 -0.69 1.77
C CYS A 84 23.11 0.55 2.38
N GLY A 85 23.72 0.37 3.55
CA GLY A 85 24.29 1.44 4.35
C GLY A 85 25.39 2.19 3.60
N ALA A 86 25.32 3.53 3.59
CA ALA A 86 26.28 4.38 2.88
C ALA A 86 27.74 4.13 3.29
N ILE A 87 28.01 3.71 4.53
CA ILE A 87 29.37 3.53 5.06
C ILE A 87 29.82 2.08 4.99
N THR A 88 28.96 1.15 5.42
CA THR A 88 29.30 -0.27 5.56
C THR A 88 29.06 -1.07 4.29
N GLY A 89 28.17 -0.61 3.41
CA GLY A 89 27.64 -1.39 2.29
C GLY A 89 26.60 -2.44 2.70
N ASP A 90 26.40 -2.67 4.01
CA ASP A 90 25.51 -3.70 4.56
C ASP A 90 24.04 -3.43 4.23
N CYS A 91 23.35 -4.42 3.66
CA CYS A 91 21.99 -4.29 3.17
C CYS A 91 20.99 -4.92 4.14
N VAL A 92 20.00 -4.12 4.54
CA VAL A 92 18.97 -4.54 5.50
C VAL A 92 17.57 -4.40 4.90
N TYR A 93 16.60 -5.10 5.46
CA TYR A 93 15.20 -5.11 5.00
C TYR A 93 14.34 -4.00 5.65
N ALA A 94 14.70 -3.59 6.86
CA ALA A 94 13.99 -2.55 7.60
C ALA A 94 14.95 -1.85 8.57
N PRO A 95 14.77 -0.56 8.85
CA PRO A 95 15.54 0.13 9.88
C PRO A 95 15.13 -0.39 11.27
N VAL A 96 16.08 -1.01 11.99
CA VAL A 96 15.85 -1.54 13.33
C VAL A 96 16.03 -0.42 14.37
N PHE A 97 14.97 0.29 14.77
CA PHE A 97 14.95 0.97 16.09
C PHE A 97 13.53 1.14 16.67
N ASN A 98 13.38 0.72 17.93
CA ASN A 98 12.15 0.85 18.73
C ASN A 98 11.63 2.31 18.73
N ALA A 99 10.31 2.45 18.51
CA ALA A 99 9.51 3.66 18.26
C ALA A 99 9.37 4.09 16.78
N GLY A 100 10.30 3.75 15.88
CA GLY A 100 10.21 4.03 14.44
C GLY A 100 10.09 2.78 13.54
N ALA A 101 10.53 1.61 14.03
CA ALA A 101 10.49 0.34 13.31
C ALA A 101 9.06 -0.14 12.97
N SER A 102 8.04 0.39 13.65
CA SER A 102 6.65 0.09 13.37
C SER A 102 6.04 1.01 12.32
N LEU A 103 6.79 1.95 11.72
CA LEU A 103 6.28 2.96 10.77
C LEU A 103 6.93 2.88 9.39
N VAL A 104 8.09 2.22 9.27
CA VAL A 104 8.87 2.20 8.04
C VAL A 104 9.44 0.81 7.82
N ASN A 105 8.68 -0.04 7.12
CA ASN A 105 9.25 -1.18 6.41
C ASN A 105 9.75 -0.66 5.04
N TYR A 106 10.84 -1.15 4.46
CA TYR A 106 11.28 -0.61 3.15
C TYR A 106 10.28 -0.88 2.03
N THR A 107 9.42 -1.88 2.20
CA THR A 107 8.27 -2.07 1.29
C THR A 107 7.30 -0.90 1.28
N SER A 108 7.17 -0.16 2.40
CA SER A 108 6.28 0.99 2.50
C SER A 108 6.54 2.05 1.42
N TYR A 109 7.76 2.15 0.90
CA TYR A 109 8.09 3.11 -0.16
C TYR A 109 7.36 2.84 -1.49
N TRP A 110 6.89 1.61 -1.72
CA TRP A 110 6.10 1.24 -2.91
C TRP A 110 4.60 1.49 -2.75
N HIS A 111 4.15 2.05 -1.63
CA HIS A 111 2.72 2.20 -1.33
C HIS A 111 2.14 3.55 -1.79
N PHE A 112 3.00 4.43 -2.29
CA PHE A 112 2.66 5.81 -2.58
C PHE A 112 2.31 6.03 -4.05
N GLN A 113 1.46 7.03 -4.30
CA GLN A 113 1.28 7.65 -5.62
C GLN A 113 1.15 9.16 -5.43
N ASN A 114 2.11 9.95 -5.89
CA ASN A 114 2.28 11.35 -5.52
C ASN A 114 1.37 12.30 -6.31
N HIS A 115 0.13 12.45 -5.85
CA HIS A 115 -0.85 13.37 -6.44
C HIS A 115 -0.51 14.85 -6.25
N THR A 116 0.48 15.17 -5.41
CA THR A 116 0.91 16.56 -5.16
C THR A 116 1.81 17.13 -6.26
N ARG A 117 2.42 16.26 -7.09
CA ARG A 117 3.38 16.66 -8.14
C ARG A 117 3.09 16.13 -9.53
N GLY A 118 2.38 15.01 -9.67
CA GLY A 118 2.12 14.41 -10.98
C GLY A 118 3.35 13.63 -11.50
N PRO A 119 3.68 13.73 -12.80
CA PRO A 119 4.66 12.85 -13.45
C PRO A 119 6.06 12.85 -12.81
N ASP A 120 6.76 11.73 -12.93
CA ASP A 120 8.09 11.52 -12.36
C ASP A 120 9.20 11.30 -13.41
N VAL A 121 10.43 11.10 -12.90
CA VAL A 121 11.63 10.89 -13.72
C VAL A 121 11.67 9.53 -14.42
N HIS A 122 10.75 8.62 -14.13
CA HIS A 122 10.63 7.32 -14.81
C HIS A 122 9.68 7.37 -16.01
N GLY A 123 8.95 8.48 -16.18
CA GLY A 123 7.90 8.62 -17.20
C GLY A 123 6.54 8.08 -16.77
N ASN A 124 6.31 7.88 -15.47
CA ASN A 124 4.97 7.58 -14.94
C ASN A 124 4.10 8.84 -14.94
N ASP A 125 2.77 8.69 -14.99
CA ASP A 125 1.82 9.81 -14.84
C ASP A 125 1.86 10.42 -13.42
N PHE A 126 2.23 9.61 -12.42
CA PHE A 126 2.47 9.99 -11.04
C PHE A 126 3.71 9.27 -10.50
N GLY A 127 4.52 9.95 -9.69
CA GLY A 127 5.65 9.31 -8.97
C GLY A 127 5.24 8.55 -7.72
N GLY A 128 6.12 7.69 -7.19
CA GLY A 128 5.98 7.11 -5.86
C GLY A 128 6.54 8.01 -4.75
N TYR A 129 7.05 7.39 -3.69
CA TYR A 129 7.79 8.10 -2.64
C TYR A 129 9.10 8.66 -3.21
N ASN A 130 9.41 9.92 -2.86
CA ASN A 130 10.71 10.53 -3.12
C ASN A 130 10.92 11.65 -2.10
N TYR A 131 11.92 11.51 -1.24
CA TYR A 131 12.14 12.43 -0.11
C TYR A 131 12.39 13.88 -0.56
N ASP A 132 13.25 14.11 -1.55
CA ASP A 132 13.53 15.46 -2.11
C ASP A 132 12.29 16.12 -2.73
N LEU A 133 11.31 15.30 -3.13
CA LEU A 133 10.12 15.78 -3.83
C LEU A 133 8.86 15.82 -2.97
N LEU A 134 8.94 15.56 -1.66
CA LEU A 134 7.78 15.68 -0.76
C LEU A 134 7.29 17.13 -0.69
N THR A 135 6.01 17.35 -0.93
CA THR A 135 5.36 18.67 -0.74
C THR A 135 4.76 18.81 0.65
N VAL A 136 4.60 17.68 1.35
CA VAL A 136 4.14 17.59 2.72
C VAL A 136 5.11 16.65 3.44
N TRP A 137 5.86 17.20 4.40
CA TRP A 137 6.83 16.47 5.20
C TRP A 137 6.45 16.50 6.67
N GLY A 138 6.93 15.51 7.43
CA GLY A 138 6.92 15.57 8.89
C GLY A 138 8.07 14.81 9.53
N ASP A 139 7.98 14.65 10.85
CA ASP A 139 9.09 14.16 11.67
C ASP A 139 9.56 12.75 11.28
N ILE A 140 8.64 11.89 10.83
CA ILE A 140 8.95 10.52 10.40
C ILE A 140 9.74 10.54 9.08
N ASP A 141 9.35 11.37 8.11
CA ASP A 141 10.06 11.52 6.84
C ASP A 141 11.49 12.04 7.07
N ASN A 142 11.63 13.03 7.96
CA ASN A 142 12.93 13.59 8.33
C ASN A 142 13.82 12.60 9.09
N LEU A 143 13.23 11.77 9.96
CA LEU A 143 13.95 10.71 10.65
C LEU A 143 14.47 9.67 9.66
N ALA A 144 13.63 9.24 8.72
CA ALA A 144 14.01 8.28 7.68
C ALA A 144 15.17 8.84 6.83
N ALA A 145 15.06 10.07 6.32
CA ALA A 145 16.13 10.68 5.52
C ALA A 145 17.42 10.93 6.30
N SER A 146 17.33 11.28 7.59
CA SER A 146 18.52 11.46 8.43
C SER A 146 19.22 10.13 8.72
N TRP A 147 18.45 9.05 8.85
CA TRP A 147 18.96 7.72 9.15
C TRP A 147 19.57 7.05 7.92
N LEU A 148 18.85 7.10 6.81
CA LEU A 148 19.22 6.51 5.51
C LEU A 148 20.09 7.48 4.69
N TYR A 149 20.86 8.32 5.37
CA TYR A 149 21.63 9.37 4.71
C TYR A 149 22.68 8.74 3.79
N ASN A 150 22.58 9.01 2.48
CA ASN A 150 23.33 8.39 1.38
C ASN A 150 23.20 6.85 1.28
N ASP A 151 22.21 6.23 1.92
CA ASP A 151 21.95 4.81 1.69
C ASP A 151 21.45 4.62 0.25
N HIS A 152 21.77 3.49 -0.37
CA HIS A 152 21.35 3.20 -1.73
C HIS A 152 20.48 1.95 -1.78
N MET A 153 19.69 1.79 -2.83
CA MET A 153 18.94 0.56 -3.01
C MET A 153 19.87 -0.57 -3.41
N ASP A 154 19.72 -1.70 -2.74
CA ASP A 154 20.46 -2.92 -3.05
C ASP A 154 20.25 -3.34 -4.51
N ASP A 155 21.35 -3.49 -5.26
CA ASP A 155 21.35 -3.84 -6.68
C ASP A 155 22.13 -5.13 -6.98
N GLY A 156 22.30 -5.94 -5.93
CA GLY A 156 22.85 -7.29 -5.96
C GLY A 156 24.36 -7.33 -6.05
N ARG A 157 24.89 -8.54 -5.92
CA ARG A 157 26.33 -8.78 -5.76
C ARG A 157 27.19 -8.08 -6.81
N ARG A 158 28.22 -7.36 -6.33
CA ARG A 158 29.13 -6.48 -7.10
C ARG A 158 28.40 -5.26 -7.67
N GLY A 159 27.43 -4.78 -6.92
CA GLY A 159 26.57 -3.67 -7.27
C GLY A 159 27.18 -2.31 -6.94
N MET A 160 26.31 -1.38 -6.57
CA MET A 160 26.68 -0.10 -5.95
C MET A 160 27.44 -0.37 -4.64
N THR A 161 28.34 0.54 -4.29
CA THR A 161 29.22 0.40 -3.13
C THR A 161 29.03 1.58 -2.20
N GLY A 162 29.06 1.32 -0.89
CA GLY A 162 29.24 2.36 0.12
C GLY A 162 30.60 3.06 0.01
N TRP A 163 30.83 3.98 0.93
CA TRP A 163 32.05 4.75 1.05
C TRP A 163 33.27 3.85 1.16
N TRP A 164 34.39 4.32 0.60
CA TRP A 164 35.66 3.57 0.59
C TRP A 164 35.60 2.26 -0.21
N GLY A 165 34.57 2.09 -1.05
CA GLY A 165 34.39 0.90 -1.88
C GLY A 165 33.89 -0.32 -1.11
N ALA A 166 33.22 -0.11 0.04
CA ALA A 166 32.56 -1.18 0.77
C ALA A 166 31.38 -1.72 -0.05
N GLU A 167 31.38 -3.01 -0.36
CA GLU A 167 30.32 -3.65 -1.15
C GLU A 167 29.80 -4.86 -0.39
N ASP A 168 28.50 -4.87 -0.11
CA ASP A 168 27.81 -5.96 0.59
C ASP A 168 26.38 -6.13 0.03
N SER A 169 26.18 -5.84 -1.25
CA SER A 169 24.89 -5.99 -1.93
C SER A 169 24.57 -7.47 -2.14
N GLU A 170 23.51 -7.97 -1.50
CA GLU A 170 23.18 -9.40 -1.46
C GLU A 170 21.87 -9.79 -2.15
N PHE A 171 20.81 -8.99 -2.02
CA PHE A 171 19.42 -9.43 -2.29
C PHE A 171 18.92 -9.08 -3.70
N ASN A 172 19.55 -8.10 -4.36
CA ASN A 172 19.20 -7.50 -5.65
C ASN A 172 17.80 -6.86 -5.74
N THR A 173 17.46 -5.98 -4.81
CA THR A 173 16.19 -5.21 -4.83
C THR A 173 15.94 -4.50 -6.18
N TYR A 174 16.94 -3.82 -6.73
CA TYR A 174 16.82 -3.13 -8.03
C TYR A 174 16.53 -4.09 -9.17
N GLY A 175 17.29 -5.18 -9.29
CA GLY A 175 17.13 -6.13 -10.39
C GLY A 175 15.94 -7.07 -10.27
N ILE A 176 15.27 -7.09 -9.11
CA ILE A 176 14.14 -7.98 -8.85
C ILE A 176 12.87 -7.16 -8.59
N THR A 177 12.80 -6.45 -7.48
CA THR A 177 11.58 -5.78 -6.99
C THR A 177 11.28 -4.53 -7.79
N GLU A 178 12.23 -3.60 -7.91
CA GLU A 178 12.02 -2.38 -8.72
C GLU A 178 11.77 -2.75 -10.18
N ALA A 179 12.53 -3.70 -10.73
CA ALA A 179 12.34 -4.17 -12.10
C ALA A 179 10.93 -4.77 -12.34
N ARG A 180 10.32 -5.39 -11.32
CA ARG A 180 8.92 -5.84 -11.36
C ARG A 180 7.95 -4.66 -11.29
N TYR A 181 8.25 -3.59 -10.55
CA TYR A 181 7.39 -2.42 -10.43
C TYR A 181 7.66 -1.33 -11.49
N ARG A 182 8.55 -1.58 -12.44
CA ARG A 182 8.80 -0.71 -13.59
C ARG A 182 7.85 -1.02 -14.75
N GLN A 183 6.55 -0.79 -14.54
CA GLN A 183 5.50 -1.19 -15.49
C GLN A 183 5.35 -0.18 -16.64
N GLY A 184 6.03 -0.43 -17.76
CA GLY A 184 6.00 0.48 -18.92
C GLY A 184 6.76 1.79 -18.72
N SER A 185 7.49 1.91 -17.60
CA SER A 185 8.38 3.01 -17.27
C SER A 185 9.85 2.61 -17.49
N TYR A 186 10.78 3.53 -17.24
CA TYR A 186 12.22 3.24 -17.24
C TYR A 186 12.86 3.64 -15.92
N SER A 187 14.00 3.05 -15.59
CA SER A 187 14.86 3.54 -14.52
C SER A 187 16.30 3.09 -14.70
N SER A 188 17.24 3.74 -14.01
CA SER A 188 18.66 3.41 -13.99
C SER A 188 19.16 3.28 -12.56
N LYS A 189 20.22 2.50 -12.33
CA LYS A 189 20.81 2.32 -10.99
C LYS A 189 21.15 3.63 -10.29
N SER A 190 21.64 4.62 -11.03
CA SER A 190 21.96 5.97 -10.51
C SER A 190 20.75 6.81 -10.11
N MET A 191 19.52 6.32 -10.28
CA MET A 191 18.35 6.94 -9.64
C MET A 191 18.18 6.44 -8.21
N TYR A 192 18.91 5.39 -7.83
CA TYR A 192 18.75 4.66 -6.58
C TYR A 192 20.04 4.63 -5.74
N ASP A 193 21.01 5.50 -6.05
CA ASP A 193 22.32 5.56 -5.38
C ASP A 193 22.35 6.48 -4.15
N ASP A 194 21.28 7.26 -3.91
CA ASP A 194 21.09 8.09 -2.73
C ASP A 194 19.62 8.16 -2.32
N TYR A 195 19.28 7.62 -1.12
CA TYR A 195 17.94 7.60 -0.52
C TYR A 195 17.25 8.97 -0.56
N GLN A 196 18.00 10.05 -0.39
CA GLN A 196 17.44 11.40 -0.38
C GLN A 196 16.78 11.75 -1.72
N GLU A 197 17.25 11.14 -2.81
CA GLU A 197 16.83 11.43 -4.18
C GLU A 197 16.06 10.29 -4.85
N ILE A 198 15.94 9.12 -4.19
CA ILE A 198 15.32 7.93 -4.79
C ILE A 198 13.89 8.23 -5.25
N PRO A 199 13.59 8.10 -6.55
CA PRO A 199 12.24 8.04 -7.04
C PRO A 199 11.79 6.58 -6.92
N PHE A 200 10.94 6.24 -5.96
CA PHE A 200 10.31 4.91 -5.95
C PHE A 200 9.21 4.85 -7.03
N GLN A 201 9.00 3.67 -7.60
CA GLN A 201 7.87 3.44 -8.52
C GLN A 201 6.55 3.57 -7.75
N PRO A 202 5.49 4.11 -8.38
CA PRO A 202 4.19 4.29 -7.72
C PRO A 202 3.45 2.96 -7.52
N ILE A 203 2.57 2.90 -6.51
CA ILE A 203 1.83 1.69 -6.13
C ILE A 203 0.94 1.12 -7.25
N ASP A 204 0.46 1.94 -8.17
CA ASP A 204 -0.31 1.45 -9.31
C ASP A 204 0.53 0.58 -10.26
N ASN A 205 1.85 0.78 -10.30
CA ASN A 205 2.75 -0.16 -10.98
C ASN A 205 2.92 -1.48 -10.22
N LEU A 206 2.94 -1.48 -8.88
CA LEU A 206 2.89 -2.71 -8.07
C LEU A 206 1.59 -3.48 -8.38
N GLY A 207 0.46 -2.78 -8.36
CA GLY A 207 -0.84 -3.33 -8.72
C GLY A 207 -0.85 -3.94 -10.12
N GLN A 208 -0.31 -3.21 -11.10
CA GLN A 208 -0.23 -3.67 -12.48
C GLN A 208 0.68 -4.89 -12.64
N TYR A 209 1.79 -4.96 -11.91
CA TYR A 209 2.67 -6.14 -11.92
C TYR A 209 1.92 -7.38 -11.47
N TRP A 210 1.30 -7.33 -10.28
CA TRP A 210 0.56 -8.46 -9.72
C TRP A 210 -0.68 -8.81 -10.56
N TYR A 211 -1.33 -7.82 -11.17
CA TYR A 211 -2.43 -8.07 -12.07
C TYR A 211 -1.97 -8.78 -13.35
N SER A 212 -0.79 -8.42 -13.86
CA SER A 212 -0.17 -9.14 -14.99
C SER A 212 0.20 -10.58 -14.61
N GLN A 213 0.66 -10.83 -13.37
CA GLN A 213 0.86 -12.19 -12.87
C GLN A 213 -0.45 -12.96 -12.80
N PHE A 214 -1.53 -12.34 -12.32
CA PHE A 214 -2.88 -12.92 -12.34
C PHE A 214 -3.35 -13.25 -13.76
N LEU A 215 -3.18 -12.34 -14.73
CA LEU A 215 -3.55 -12.59 -16.12
C LEU A 215 -2.78 -13.77 -16.73
N ALA A 216 -1.50 -13.94 -16.37
CA ALA A 216 -0.66 -15.03 -16.86
C ALA A 216 -0.99 -16.39 -16.22
N ALA A 217 -1.26 -16.39 -14.91
CA ALA A 217 -1.63 -17.58 -14.14
C ALA A 217 -2.66 -17.19 -13.05
N PRO A 218 -3.97 -17.26 -13.36
CA PRO A 218 -5.00 -16.79 -12.45
C PRO A 218 -5.04 -17.59 -11.15
N THR A 219 -4.75 -16.93 -10.03
CA THR A 219 -4.93 -17.48 -8.68
C THR A 219 -5.61 -16.45 -7.78
N ALA A 220 -6.32 -16.92 -6.76
CA ALA A 220 -6.88 -16.01 -5.75
C ALA A 220 -5.78 -15.21 -5.04
N GLN A 221 -4.62 -15.82 -4.76
CA GLN A 221 -3.53 -15.14 -4.07
C GLN A 221 -2.95 -13.98 -4.89
N THR A 222 -2.62 -14.19 -6.17
CA THR A 222 -2.11 -13.13 -7.04
C THR A 222 -3.12 -12.01 -7.22
N LEU A 223 -4.42 -12.33 -7.27
CA LEU A 223 -5.47 -11.33 -7.28
C LEU A 223 -5.52 -10.54 -5.95
N GLY A 224 -5.34 -11.22 -4.81
CA GLY A 224 -5.25 -10.59 -3.49
C GLY A 224 -4.13 -9.56 -3.38
N PHE A 225 -2.93 -9.87 -3.91
CA PHE A 225 -1.81 -8.91 -3.94
C PHE A 225 -2.15 -7.63 -4.72
N VAL A 226 -3.00 -7.71 -5.76
CA VAL A 226 -3.48 -6.52 -6.48
C VAL A 226 -4.37 -5.65 -5.58
N LEU A 227 -5.17 -6.26 -4.71
CA LEU A 227 -6.16 -5.52 -3.89
C LEU A 227 -5.52 -4.69 -2.77
N HIS A 228 -4.23 -4.92 -2.48
CA HIS A 228 -3.45 -4.04 -1.61
C HIS A 228 -3.39 -2.60 -2.14
N THR A 229 -3.56 -2.39 -3.45
CA THR A 229 -3.68 -1.04 -4.07
C THR A 229 -4.81 -0.17 -3.52
N THR A 230 -5.69 -0.71 -2.67
CA THR A 230 -6.61 0.07 -1.82
C THR A 230 -5.91 1.12 -0.95
N ASP A 231 -4.59 1.02 -0.79
CA ASP A 231 -3.74 2.09 -0.28
C ASP A 231 -3.81 3.41 -1.04
N LEU A 232 -4.21 3.40 -2.31
CA LEU A 232 -4.52 4.63 -3.03
C LEU A 232 -5.71 5.39 -2.42
N LEU A 233 -6.52 4.72 -1.60
CA LEU A 233 -7.60 5.33 -0.83
C LEU A 233 -7.18 5.68 0.61
N GLN A 234 -5.91 5.50 0.94
CA GLN A 234 -5.28 6.00 2.15
C GLN A 234 -4.74 7.42 1.84
N PRO A 235 -5.23 8.50 2.50
CA PRO A 235 -4.85 9.87 2.18
C PRO A 235 -3.34 10.16 2.25
N HIS A 236 -2.64 9.72 3.29
CA HIS A 236 -1.20 9.91 3.43
C HIS A 236 -0.38 9.28 2.28
N HIS A 237 -0.88 8.22 1.65
CA HIS A 237 -0.23 7.53 0.54
C HIS A 237 -0.31 8.32 -0.77
N VAL A 238 -1.34 9.14 -0.93
CA VAL A 238 -1.51 10.01 -2.12
C VAL A 238 -0.98 11.43 -1.92
N TRP A 239 -0.92 11.86 -0.66
CA TRP A 239 -0.21 13.07 -0.25
C TRP A 239 1.28 12.82 0.02
N THR A 240 1.72 11.56 -0.06
CA THR A 240 3.11 11.10 0.03
C THR A 240 3.82 11.51 1.32
N THR A 241 3.26 11.15 2.48
CA THR A 241 3.94 11.39 3.77
C THR A 241 3.80 10.19 4.69
N SER A 242 4.87 9.82 5.38
CA SER A 242 4.86 8.82 6.45
C SER A 242 4.53 9.45 7.82
N ALA A 243 4.29 10.77 7.87
CA ALA A 243 4.08 11.56 9.07
C ALA A 243 2.65 12.08 9.20
N LEU A 244 2.44 13.10 10.04
CA LEU A 244 1.17 13.86 10.09
C LEU A 244 -0.05 12.99 10.42
N ASN A 245 -0.01 12.31 11.58
CA ASN A 245 -1.08 11.43 12.04
C ASN A 245 -1.36 10.20 11.16
N HIS A 246 -0.43 9.79 10.30
CA HIS A 246 -0.54 8.60 9.44
C HIS A 246 -1.07 7.38 10.20
N SER A 247 -0.29 6.90 11.18
CA SER A 247 -0.68 5.77 12.04
C SER A 247 -1.98 5.99 12.80
N GLY A 248 -2.18 7.22 13.28
CA GLY A 248 -3.36 7.59 14.05
C GLY A 248 -4.64 7.56 13.21
N TRP A 249 -4.55 7.91 11.92
CA TRP A 249 -5.65 7.83 10.97
C TRP A 249 -6.01 6.37 10.66
N GLU A 250 -5.02 5.54 10.37
CA GLU A 250 -5.23 4.13 10.01
C GLU A 250 -5.78 3.32 11.17
N GLY A 251 -5.22 3.52 12.37
CA GLY A 251 -5.76 2.93 13.59
C GLY A 251 -7.19 3.37 13.85
N TRP A 252 -7.53 4.62 13.59
CA TRP A 252 -8.91 5.10 13.71
C TRP A 252 -9.85 4.44 12.69
N VAL A 253 -9.43 4.28 11.43
CA VAL A 253 -10.27 3.60 10.44
C VAL A 253 -10.52 2.15 10.86
N ALA A 254 -9.48 1.45 11.34
CA ALA A 254 -9.62 0.08 11.83
C ALA A 254 -10.55 -0.01 13.06
N ASP A 255 -10.40 0.89 14.03
CA ASP A 255 -11.19 0.92 15.27
C ASP A 255 -12.67 1.26 15.02
N TYR A 256 -12.93 2.19 14.08
CA TYR A 256 -14.28 2.71 13.82
C TYR A 256 -14.97 2.09 12.60
N TYR A 257 -14.32 1.16 11.90
CA TYR A 257 -14.82 0.53 10.66
C TYR A 257 -16.28 0.08 10.78
N ASP A 258 -16.56 -0.70 11.82
CA ASP A 258 -17.88 -1.29 12.06
C ASP A 258 -18.84 -0.28 12.71
N SER A 259 -18.37 0.51 13.69
CA SER A 259 -19.23 1.45 14.42
C SER A 259 -19.69 2.63 13.57
N GLU A 260 -18.89 3.05 12.60
CA GLU A 260 -19.25 4.09 11.62
C GLU A 260 -19.89 3.51 10.35
N ASN A 261 -20.08 2.19 10.30
CA ASN A 261 -20.69 1.49 9.16
C ASN A 261 -20.00 1.86 7.84
N LEU A 262 -18.66 1.83 7.82
CA LEU A 262 -17.86 2.31 6.69
C LEU A 262 -18.00 1.43 5.43
N ASN A 263 -18.51 0.21 5.58
CA ASN A 263 -18.84 -0.70 4.48
C ASN A 263 -20.32 -0.67 4.08
N ASP A 264 -21.05 0.41 4.41
CA ASP A 264 -22.44 0.59 4.01
C ASP A 264 -22.65 0.34 2.51
N SER A 265 -23.48 -0.64 2.17
CA SER A 265 -23.72 -1.03 0.79
C SER A 265 -24.26 0.11 -0.09
N ALA A 266 -25.03 1.06 0.46
CA ALA A 266 -25.52 2.19 -0.32
C ALA A 266 -24.40 3.20 -0.64
N LEU A 267 -23.45 3.40 0.28
CA LEU A 267 -22.24 4.18 0.01
C LEU A 267 -21.35 3.50 -1.03
N VAL A 268 -21.18 2.18 -0.95
CA VAL A 268 -20.43 1.42 -1.97
C VAL A 268 -21.11 1.52 -3.34
N THR A 269 -22.44 1.40 -3.41
CA THR A 269 -23.20 1.58 -4.66
C THR A 269 -23.01 2.97 -5.24
N GLN A 270 -22.97 4.01 -4.42
CA GLN A 270 -22.70 5.38 -4.87
C GLN A 270 -21.28 5.50 -5.43
N ALA A 271 -20.30 5.07 -4.65
CA ALA A 271 -18.88 5.12 -4.99
C ALA A 271 -18.55 4.36 -6.29
N LEU A 272 -19.26 3.28 -6.61
CA LEU A 272 -19.08 2.56 -7.88
C LEU A 272 -19.29 3.45 -9.11
N ASN A 273 -20.15 4.46 -9.03
CA ASN A 273 -20.45 5.37 -10.14
C ASN A 273 -19.38 6.46 -10.33
N ASP A 274 -18.52 6.67 -9.33
CA ASP A 274 -17.43 7.65 -9.39
C ASP A 274 -16.20 7.10 -10.12
N PHE A 275 -16.17 5.79 -10.39
CA PHE A 275 -15.17 5.13 -11.21
C PHE A 275 -15.68 4.84 -12.62
N THR A 276 -14.81 5.06 -13.60
CA THR A 276 -14.99 4.52 -14.95
C THR A 276 -14.61 3.04 -14.96
N PRO A 277 -15.52 2.11 -15.33
CA PRO A 277 -15.21 0.69 -15.40
C PRO A 277 -14.08 0.40 -16.39
N LEU A 278 -13.24 -0.58 -16.06
CA LEU A 278 -12.18 -1.04 -16.95
C LEU A 278 -12.77 -1.67 -18.21
N ASN A 279 -12.17 -1.38 -19.37
CA ASN A 279 -12.51 -2.08 -20.60
C ASN A 279 -12.21 -3.58 -20.43
N PRO A 280 -13.18 -4.50 -20.65
CA PRO A 280 -12.99 -5.94 -20.47
C PRO A 280 -11.79 -6.55 -21.24
N ALA A 281 -11.40 -5.92 -22.35
CA ALA A 281 -10.27 -6.36 -23.16
C ALA A 281 -8.91 -5.79 -22.67
N SER A 282 -8.91 -4.78 -21.81
CA SER A 282 -7.69 -4.14 -21.30
C SER A 282 -6.88 -5.10 -20.42
N ASN A 283 -5.56 -4.96 -20.48
CA ASN A 283 -4.65 -5.56 -19.50
C ASN A 283 -4.14 -4.54 -18.49
N ASP A 284 -4.35 -3.24 -18.75
CA ASP A 284 -3.90 -2.15 -17.89
C ASP A 284 -5.04 -1.74 -16.93
N ILE A 285 -4.74 -1.82 -15.62
CA ILE A 285 -5.66 -1.47 -14.54
C ILE A 285 -5.34 -0.11 -13.92
N ARG A 286 -4.19 0.48 -14.22
CA ARG A 286 -3.71 1.73 -13.61
C ARG A 286 -4.65 2.92 -13.80
N PRO A 287 -5.40 3.07 -14.91
CA PRO A 287 -6.39 4.14 -15.03
C PRO A 287 -7.51 4.08 -13.97
N LEU A 288 -7.89 2.88 -13.50
CA LEU A 288 -8.84 2.72 -12.40
C LEU A 288 -8.19 3.10 -11.07
N LEU A 289 -6.97 2.61 -10.84
CA LEU A 289 -6.20 2.87 -9.61
C LEU A 289 -5.95 4.37 -9.43
N THR A 290 -5.55 5.06 -10.49
CA THR A 290 -5.32 6.52 -10.50
C THR A 290 -6.58 7.32 -10.14
N GLN A 291 -7.78 6.86 -10.56
CA GLN A 291 -9.04 7.48 -10.13
C GLN A 291 -9.24 7.34 -8.61
N GLY A 292 -8.89 6.18 -8.04
CA GLY A 292 -8.92 5.96 -6.59
C GLY A 292 -8.01 6.94 -5.87
N GLY A 293 -6.77 7.08 -6.35
CA GLY A 293 -5.82 8.04 -5.80
C GLY A 293 -6.32 9.49 -5.86
N ALA A 294 -6.93 9.88 -6.98
CA ALA A 294 -7.50 11.22 -7.17
C ALA A 294 -8.66 11.50 -6.20
N ILE A 295 -9.51 10.49 -5.92
CA ILE A 295 -10.60 10.61 -4.94
C ILE A 295 -10.04 10.87 -3.54
N ALA A 296 -9.06 10.09 -3.09
CA ALA A 296 -8.45 10.28 -1.77
C ALA A 296 -7.69 11.60 -1.67
N TYR A 297 -7.00 12.01 -2.73
CA TYR A 297 -6.30 13.29 -2.74
C TYR A 297 -7.29 14.47 -2.58
N ALA A 298 -8.41 14.44 -3.32
CA ALA A 298 -9.42 15.49 -3.30
C ALA A 298 -10.19 15.58 -1.96
N ASN A 299 -10.29 14.49 -1.20
CA ASN A 299 -11.14 14.42 -0.01
C ASN A 299 -10.39 14.20 1.30
N GLY A 300 -9.15 13.72 1.27
CA GLY A 300 -8.44 13.19 2.42
C GLY A 300 -7.52 14.17 3.16
N GLY A 301 -7.22 15.34 2.59
CA GLY A 301 -6.17 16.23 3.13
C GLY A 301 -6.37 16.64 4.60
N ILE A 302 -7.61 16.72 5.10
CA ILE A 302 -7.88 17.14 6.48
C ILE A 302 -7.33 16.14 7.53
N VAL A 303 -7.27 14.84 7.23
CA VAL A 303 -6.84 13.83 8.22
C VAL A 303 -5.33 13.82 8.46
N LEU A 304 -4.56 14.53 7.64
CA LEU A 304 -3.14 14.79 7.90
C LEU A 304 -2.97 15.68 9.14
N SER A 305 -3.91 16.58 9.41
CA SER A 305 -3.80 17.53 10.53
C SER A 305 -4.81 17.30 11.64
N SER A 306 -6.00 16.78 11.32
CA SER A 306 -7.09 16.60 12.26
C SER A 306 -7.13 15.20 12.89
N THR A 307 -7.28 15.16 14.21
CA THR A 307 -7.61 13.96 14.98
C THR A 307 -9.07 13.92 15.42
N ASP A 308 -9.85 14.94 15.06
CA ASP A 308 -11.26 15.05 15.45
C ASP A 308 -12.09 13.95 14.78
N HIS A 309 -12.91 13.28 15.58
CA HIS A 309 -13.71 12.15 15.13
C HIS A 309 -14.65 12.53 13.98
N SER A 310 -15.27 13.72 14.00
CA SER A 310 -16.17 14.17 12.92
C SER A 310 -15.47 14.30 11.56
N ASP A 311 -14.27 14.87 11.56
CA ASP A 311 -13.49 15.09 10.33
C ASP A 311 -13.05 13.74 9.77
N ARG A 312 -12.59 12.85 10.64
CA ARG A 312 -12.20 11.49 10.27
C ARG A 312 -13.37 10.67 9.74
N THR A 313 -14.53 10.74 10.39
CA THR A 313 -15.76 10.10 9.88
C THR A 313 -16.16 10.63 8.52
N GLN A 314 -16.07 11.94 8.30
CA GLN A 314 -16.38 12.54 7.00
C GLN A 314 -15.48 11.97 5.89
N VAL A 315 -14.16 11.93 6.12
CA VAL A 315 -13.21 11.38 5.13
C VAL A 315 -13.38 9.88 4.95
N ALA A 316 -13.54 9.12 6.04
CA ALA A 316 -13.64 7.66 6.01
C ALA A 316 -14.88 7.18 5.25
N ARG A 317 -16.01 7.89 5.39
CA ARG A 317 -17.25 7.62 4.63
C ARG A 317 -17.13 7.93 3.14
N VAL A 318 -16.06 8.58 2.71
CA VAL A 318 -15.70 8.67 1.30
C VAL A 318 -14.72 7.54 0.97
N VAL A 319 -13.55 7.53 1.58
CA VAL A 319 -12.44 6.72 1.06
C VAL A 319 -12.63 5.21 1.24
N VAL A 320 -13.28 4.72 2.30
CA VAL A 320 -13.49 3.28 2.53
C VAL A 320 -14.51 2.70 1.54
N PRO A 321 -15.72 3.27 1.35
CA PRO A 321 -16.61 2.82 0.29
C PRO A 321 -15.99 2.86 -1.11
N HIS A 322 -15.15 3.87 -1.40
CA HIS A 322 -14.44 3.94 -2.68
C HIS A 322 -13.35 2.87 -2.81
N ALA A 323 -12.69 2.48 -1.72
CA ALA A 323 -11.74 1.38 -1.72
C ALA A 323 -12.46 0.05 -2.03
N ILE A 324 -13.61 -0.20 -1.40
CA ILE A 324 -14.46 -1.36 -1.68
C ILE A 324 -14.94 -1.33 -3.14
N ALA A 325 -15.42 -0.19 -3.63
CA ALA A 325 -15.87 -0.02 -5.01
C ALA A 325 -14.76 -0.25 -6.04
N MET A 326 -13.54 0.22 -5.76
CA MET A 326 -12.37 -0.04 -6.59
C MET A 326 -12.06 -1.54 -6.67
N VAL A 327 -12.11 -2.25 -5.54
CA VAL A 327 -11.96 -3.73 -5.53
C VAL A 327 -13.09 -4.40 -6.31
N VAL A 328 -14.34 -3.96 -6.17
CA VAL A 328 -15.47 -4.51 -6.96
C VAL A 328 -15.21 -4.33 -8.46
N HIS A 329 -14.69 -3.19 -8.91
CA HIS A 329 -14.30 -2.98 -10.31
C HIS A 329 -13.16 -3.91 -10.76
N LEU A 330 -12.13 -4.09 -9.93
CA LEU A 330 -11.04 -5.02 -10.21
C LEU A 330 -11.53 -6.47 -10.29
N LEU A 331 -12.41 -6.90 -9.37
CA LEU A 331 -13.01 -8.23 -9.37
C LEU A 331 -13.97 -8.44 -10.55
N ASN A 332 -14.74 -7.42 -10.92
CA ASN A 332 -15.58 -7.44 -12.12
C ASN A 332 -14.74 -7.65 -13.37
N HIS A 333 -13.64 -6.91 -13.48
CA HIS A 333 -12.71 -7.03 -14.59
C HIS A 333 -12.03 -8.39 -14.59
N ALA A 334 -11.47 -8.84 -13.46
CA ALA A 334 -10.85 -10.16 -13.30
C ALA A 334 -11.79 -11.29 -13.73
N ALA A 335 -13.07 -11.21 -13.36
CA ALA A 335 -14.09 -12.17 -13.77
C ALA A 335 -14.31 -12.23 -15.30
N GLU A 336 -14.19 -11.11 -16.01
CA GLU A 336 -14.19 -11.10 -17.49
C GLU A 336 -12.94 -11.77 -18.08
N ARG A 337 -11.81 -11.74 -17.36
CA ARG A 337 -10.54 -12.29 -17.82
C ARG A 337 -10.45 -13.80 -17.66
N VAL A 338 -11.07 -14.35 -16.63
CA VAL A 338 -11.05 -15.80 -16.31
C VAL A 338 -12.31 -16.54 -16.75
N GLY A 339 -13.37 -15.81 -17.10
CA GLY A 339 -14.68 -16.36 -17.47
C GLY A 339 -14.84 -16.75 -18.94
N ASN A 340 -13.76 -16.83 -19.72
CA ASN A 340 -13.77 -17.21 -21.14
C ASN A 340 -13.09 -18.57 -21.38
#